data_AF-A0A3Q1F398-F1
#
_entry.id   AF-A0A3Q1F398-F1
#
_cell.length_a   1.000
_cell.length_b   1.000
_cell.length_c   1.000
_cell.angle_alpha   90.00
_cell.angle_beta   90.00
_cell.angle_gamma   90.00
#
_symmetry.space_group_name_H-M   'P 1'
#
loop_
_entity.id
_entity.type
_entity.pdbx_description
1 polymer ?
#
loop_
_entity_poly.entity_id
_entity_poly.type
_entity_poly.pdbx_seq_one_letter_code
_entity_poly.pdbx_strand_id
1 'polypeptide(L)' 'MAALSAWFWNERFWLPHNVTWADLADPAPGVEYPKAGHLFTALPLALGIFAVRIVFERFVFAAHVALHH' A
#
# COMPACT_ATOMS: atom_id res chain seq x y z
N MET A 1 11.56 5.69 7.86
CA MET A 1 10.31 5.12 7.32
C MET A 1 10.49 3.81 6.55
N ALA A 2 11.72 3.41 6.15
CA ALA A 2 11.94 2.17 5.40
C ALA A 2 11.91 0.86 6.23
N ALA A 3 12.07 0.94 7.56
CA ALA A 3 12.13 -0.26 8.41
C ALA A 3 10.77 -0.96 8.54
N LEU A 4 9.67 -0.21 8.62
CA LEU A 4 8.32 -0.78 8.69
C LEU A 4 7.91 -1.42 7.36
N SER A 5 8.24 -0.80 6.23
CA SER A 5 7.96 -1.39 4.92
C SER A 5 8.81 -2.63 4.67
N ALA A 6 10.10 -2.63 5.06
CA ALA A 6 10.98 -3.80 4.94
C ALA A 6 10.52 -4.97 5.85
N TRP A 7 9.98 -4.66 7.04
CA TRP A 7 9.41 -5.68 7.92
C TRP A 7 8.10 -6.25 7.38
N PHE A 8 7.21 -5.40 6.85
CA PHE A 8 5.95 -5.83 6.24
C PHE A 8 6.16 -6.63 4.95
N TRP A 9 7.15 -6.26 4.13
CA TRP A 9 7.51 -6.91 2.86
C TRP A 9 8.58 -8.00 2.99
N ASN A 10 8.53 -8.79 4.06
CA ASN A 10 9.47 -9.88 4.22
C ASN A 10 9.30 -10.95 3.12
N GLU A 11 10.38 -11.27 2.41
CA GLU A 11 10.42 -12.26 1.32
C GLU A 11 9.91 -13.63 1.77
N ARG A 12 10.14 -14.03 3.02
CA ARG A 12 9.75 -15.37 3.52
C ARG A 12 8.25 -15.52 3.77
N PHE A 13 7.53 -14.41 3.91
CA PHE A 13 6.08 -14.43 4.14
C PHE A 13 5.31 -14.36 2.82
N TRP A 14 5.82 -13.58 1.87
CA TRP A 14 5.12 -13.29 0.62
C TRP A 14 5.63 -14.08 -0.58
N LEU A 15 6.91 -14.45 -0.61
CA LEU A 15 7.53 -15.18 -1.70
C LEU A 15 7.92 -16.61 -1.26
N PRO A 16 7.89 -17.57 -2.19
CA PRO A 16 8.46 -18.89 -1.95
C PRO A 16 9.99 -18.81 -1.76
N HIS A 17 10.58 -19.81 -1.10
CA HIS A 17 11.97 -19.83 -0.61
C HIS A 17 13.09 -19.63 -1.66
N ASN A 18 12.72 -19.52 -2.93
CA ASN A 18 13.59 -19.54 -4.10
C ASN A 18 13.41 -18.30 -5.00
N VAL A 19 12.66 -17.28 -4.55
CA VAL A 19 12.45 -16.04 -5.30
C VAL A 19 12.62 -14.85 -4.36
N THR A 20 13.40 -13.85 -4.78
CA THR A 20 13.53 -12.56 -4.07
C THR A 20 12.79 -11.46 -4.80
N TRP A 21 12.51 -10.34 -4.12
CA TRP A 21 11.96 -9.16 -4.77
C TRP A 21 12.91 -8.57 -5.82
N ALA A 22 14.22 -8.80 -5.68
CA ALA A 22 15.23 -8.39 -6.64
C ALA A 22 15.10 -9.15 -7.97
N ASP A 23 14.80 -10.46 -7.92
CA ASP A 23 14.60 -11.29 -9.12
C ASP A 23 13.34 -10.87 -9.92
N LEU A 24 12.32 -10.37 -9.21
CA LEU A 24 11.11 -9.83 -9.83
C LEU A 24 11.31 -8.41 -10.39
N ALA A 25 12.32 -7.68 -9.89
CA ALA A 25 12.65 -6.33 -10.32
C ALA A 25 13.54 -6.31 -11.58
N ASP A 26 14.39 -7.31 -11.77
CA ASP A 26 15.29 -7.44 -12.92
C ASP A 26 15.06 -8.77 -13.67
N PRO A 27 13.92 -8.91 -14.35
CA PRO A 27 13.61 -10.13 -15.07
C PRO A 27 14.51 -10.34 -16.29
N ALA A 28 14.75 -11.61 -16.64
CA ALA A 28 15.57 -12.00 -17.78
C ALA A 28 15.16 -11.27 -19.08
N PRO A 29 16.13 -10.95 -19.97
CA PRO A 29 15.86 -10.17 -21.17
C PRO A 29 14.80 -10.86 -22.04
N GLY A 30 13.66 -10.20 -22.23
CA GLY A 30 12.52 -10.69 -23.01
C GLY A 30 11.24 -10.94 -22.22
N VAL A 31 11.23 -10.77 -20.89
CA VAL A 31 10.02 -10.90 -20.07
C VAL A 31 9.72 -9.59 -19.35
N GLU A 32 8.76 -8.81 -19.86
CA GLU A 32 8.20 -7.67 -19.12
C GLU A 32 7.20 -8.18 -18.08
N TYR A 33 7.65 -8.36 -16.84
CA TYR A 33 6.70 -8.50 -15.74
C TYR A 33 6.07 -7.14 -15.44
N PRO A 34 4.74 -7.08 -15.21
CA PRO A 34 4.09 -5.86 -14.75
C PRO A 34 4.76 -5.46 -13.43
N LYS A 35 5.46 -4.31 -13.45
CA LYS A 35 6.26 -3.84 -12.32
C LYS A 35 5.38 -3.74 -11.08
N ALA A 36 5.58 -4.65 -10.12
CA ALA A 36 4.85 -4.70 -8.87
C ALA A 36 4.92 -3.34 -8.12
N GLY A 37 5.97 -2.55 -8.37
CA GLY A 37 6.11 -1.18 -7.91
C GLY A 37 4.90 -0.27 -8.18
N HIS A 38 4.20 -0.41 -9.31
CA HIS A 38 3.01 0.41 -9.59
C HIS A 38 1.77 -0.04 -8.79
N LEU A 39 1.63 -1.33 -8.51
CA LEU A 39 0.62 -1.84 -7.58
C LEU A 39 0.92 -1.39 -6.14
N PHE A 40 2.21 -1.35 -5.77
CA PHE A 40 2.63 -0.89 -4.44
C PHE A 40 2.53 0.62 -4.24
N THR A 41 2.58 1.45 -5.29
CA THR A 41 2.26 2.89 -5.16
C THR A 41 0.75 3.15 -5.11
N ALA A 42 -0.07 2.27 -5.69
CA ALA A 42 -1.53 2.39 -5.63
C ALA A 42 -2.09 2.13 -4.21
N LEU A 43 -1.45 1.27 -3.41
CA LEU A 43 -1.85 0.98 -2.02
C LEU A 43 -1.84 2.20 -1.08
N PRO A 44 -0.73 2.95 -0.92
CA PRO A 44 -0.71 4.15 -0.10
C PRO A 44 -1.63 5.24 -0.66
N LEU A 45 -1.80 5.31 -1.99
CA LEU A 45 -2.76 6.22 -2.61
C LEU A 45 -4.20 5.87 -2.20
N ALA A 46 -4.57 4.59 -2.27
CA ALA A 46 -5.88 4.10 -1.85
C ALA A 46 -6.12 4.34 -0.35
N LEU A 47 -5.14 4.06 0.50
CA LEU A 47 -5.20 4.37 1.94
C LEU A 47 -5.35 5.87 2.19
N GLY A 48 -4.64 6.71 1.43
CA GLY A 48 -4.76 8.16 1.51
C GLY A 48 -6.18 8.64 1.17
N ILE A 49 -6.75 8.16 0.06
CA ILE A 49 -8.14 8.46 -0.33
C ILE A 49 -9.13 7.99 0.75
N PHE A 50 -8.93 6.79 1.29
CA PHE A 50 -9.78 6.23 2.35
C PHE A 50 -9.69 7.06 3.65
N ALA A 51 -8.49 7.49 4.03
CA ALA A 51 -8.27 8.35 5.18
C ALA A 51 -8.94 9.72 5.00
N VAL A 52 -8.80 10.34 3.82
CA VAL A 52 -9.49 11.59 3.48
C VAL A 52 -11.01 11.42 3.61
N ARG A 53 -11.55 10.29 3.12
CA ARG A 53 -12.97 9.98 3.26
C ARG A 53 -13.41 9.85 4.72
N ILE A 54 -12.67 9.11 5.54
CA ILE A 54 -12.98 8.96 6.99
C ILE A 54 -12.91 10.31 7.70
N VAL A 55 -11.90 11.12 7.40
CA VAL A 55 -11.76 12.48 7.96
C VAL A 55 -12.94 13.33 7.52
N PHE A 56 -13.32 13.34 6.25
CA PHE A 56 -14.46 14.10 5.78
C PHE A 56 -15.76 13.65 6.44
N GLU A 57 -16.03 12.34 6.49
CA GLU A 57 -17.23 11.81 7.14
C GLU A 57 -17.24 12.16 8.65
N ARG A 58 -16.11 12.02 9.34
CA ARG A 58 -16.03 12.26 10.78
C ARG A 58 -16.01 13.75 11.14
N PHE A 59 -15.44 14.62 10.33
CA PHE A 59 -15.47 16.06 10.59
C PHE A 59 -16.74 16.74 10.09
N VAL A 60 -17.36 16.26 9.00
CA VAL A 60 -18.61 16.84 8.49
C VAL A 60 -19.83 16.24 9.20
N PHE A 61 -19.89 14.93 9.44
CA PHE A 61 -21.03 14.31 10.13
C PHE A 61 -20.90 14.31 11.67
N ALA A 62 -19.71 14.12 12.25
CA ALA A 62 -19.61 14.16 13.72
C ALA A 62 -19.68 15.59 14.27
N ALA A 63 -19.23 16.61 13.52
CA ALA A 63 -19.50 18.01 13.88
C ALA A 63 -21.01 18.33 13.78
N HIS A 64 -21.73 17.74 12.82
CA HIS A 64 -23.18 17.89 12.73
C HIS A 64 -23.91 17.24 13.91
N VAL A 65 -23.51 16.04 14.34
CA VAL A 65 -24.08 15.36 15.52
C VAL A 65 -23.75 16.10 16.83
N ALA A 66 -22.56 16.69 16.96
CA ALA A 66 -22.17 17.44 18.15
C ALA A 66 -22.84 18.82 18.27
N LEU A 67 -23.37 19.40 17.19
CA LEU A 67 -24.09 20.68 17.21
C LEU A 67 -25.58 20.55 17.54
N HIS A 68 -26.12 19.33 17.54
CA HIS A 68 -27.54 19.03 17.76
C HIS A 68 -27.83 18.35 19.12
N HIS A 69 -26.84 18.25 20.01
CA HIS A 69 -26.96 17.76 21.39
C HIS A 69 -26.71 18.86 22.42
#